data_AF-A0A6I1N1B9-F1
#
_entry.id   AF-A0A6I1N1B9-F1
#
_cell.length_a   1.000
_cell.length_b   1.000
_cell.length_c   1.000
_cell.angle_alpha   90.00
_cell.angle_beta   90.00
_cell.angle_gamma   90.00
#
_symmetry.space_group_name_H-M   'P 1'
#
loop_
_entity.id
_entity.type
_entity.pdbx_description
1 polymer ?
#
loop_
_entity_poly.entity_id
_entity_poly.type
_entity_poly.pdbx_seq_one_letter_code
_entity_poly.pdbx_strand_id
1 'polypeptide(L)'
;MNLTISGHHLEVTAAIREYVQSKLERVTRHFDQVIDIAVILTVDNLKEKTKRQKAEINLRLSGKTVYVESLSQDLYAAIDTLIDKLDRQVMKYKGKVQQHGHDAIKHLPDNFEPAAAAL
;
A
#
# COMPACT_ATOMS: atom_id res chain seq x y z
N MET A 1 -14.43 1.25 -5.40
CA MET A 1 -13.19 0.47 -5.55
C MET A 1 -13.40 -0.57 -6.62
N ASN A 2 -12.59 -0.54 -7.68
CA ASN A 2 -12.55 -1.63 -8.67
C ASN A 2 -11.43 -2.59 -8.30
N LEU A 3 -11.72 -3.89 -8.27
CA LEU A 3 -10.74 -4.95 -8.02
C LEU A 3 -10.67 -5.86 -9.24
N THR A 4 -9.50 -5.88 -9.87
CA THR A 4 -9.17 -6.78 -10.98
C THR A 4 -8.15 -7.80 -10.49
N ILE A 5 -8.38 -9.08 -10.76
CA ILE A 5 -7.45 -10.17 -10.45
C ILE A 5 -7.20 -10.93 -11.74
N SER A 6 -5.93 -10.97 -12.16
CA SER A 6 -5.49 -11.59 -13.41
C SER A 6 -4.46 -12.67 -13.14
N GLY A 7 -4.51 -13.74 -13.92
CA GLY A 7 -3.53 -14.81 -13.91
C GLY A 7 -2.64 -14.78 -15.15
N HIS A 8 -1.33 -14.98 -14.97
CA HIS A 8 -0.38 -15.19 -16.06
C HIS A 8 0.18 -16.62 -15.94
N HIS A 9 -0.05 -17.44 -16.96
CA HIS A 9 0.21 -18.89 -16.93
C HIS A 9 -0.51 -19.64 -15.78
N LEU A 10 -1.57 -19.05 -15.26
CA LEU A 10 -2.39 -19.59 -14.18
C LEU A 10 -3.86 -19.26 -14.44
N GLU A 11 -4.73 -20.25 -14.23
CA GLU A 11 -6.16 -20.00 -14.13
C GLU A 11 -6.52 -19.52 -12.73
N VAL A 12 -7.14 -18.33 -12.65
CA VAL A 12 -7.61 -17.79 -11.37
C VAL A 12 -8.92 -18.47 -11.00
N THR A 13 -8.82 -19.56 -10.24
CA THR A 13 -9.97 -20.28 -9.70
C THR A 13 -10.74 -19.43 -8.68
N ALA A 14 -11.99 -19.80 -8.40
CA ALA A 14 -12.82 -19.13 -7.39
C ALA A 14 -12.13 -19.08 -6.01
N ALA A 15 -11.48 -20.18 -5.60
CA ALA A 15 -10.77 -20.26 -4.33
C ALA A 15 -9.59 -19.26 -4.24
N ILE A 16 -8.82 -19.09 -5.33
CA ILE A 16 -7.73 -18.12 -5.38
C ILE A 16 -8.30 -16.70 -5.30
N ARG A 17 -9.38 -16.44 -6.04
CA ARG A 17 -10.05 -15.13 -6.07
C ARG A 17 -10.59 -14.74 -4.71
N GLU A 18 -11.19 -15.67 -4.00
CA GLU A 18 -11.72 -15.47 -2.65
C GLU A 18 -10.59 -15.27 -1.63
N TYR A 19 -9.50 -16.04 -1.76
CA TYR A 19 -8.33 -15.86 -0.91
C TYR A 19 -7.72 -14.46 -1.03
N VAL A 20 -7.48 -13.99 -2.26
CA VAL A 20 -6.96 -12.63 -2.51
C VAL A 20 -7.92 -11.56 -1.96
N GLN A 21 -9.23 -11.71 -2.20
CA GLN A 21 -10.23 -10.76 -1.71
C GLN A 21 -10.25 -10.67 -0.18
N SER A 22 -10.31 -11.81 0.51
CA SER A 22 -10.35 -11.84 1.98
C SER A 22 -9.11 -11.18 2.62
N LYS A 23 -7.93 -11.37 2.00
CA LYS A 23 -6.68 -10.76 2.47
C LYS A 23 -6.63 -9.27 2.19
N LEU A 24 -7.08 -8.83 1.01
CA LEU A 24 -7.16 -7.42 0.67
C LEU A 24 -8.18 -6.67 1.52
N GLU A 25 -9.30 -7.29 1.88
CA GLU A 25 -10.33 -6.65 2.70
C GLU A 25 -9.77 -6.16 4.04
N ARG A 26 -8.83 -6.91 4.63
CA ARG A 26 -8.13 -6.51 5.87
C ARG A 26 -7.34 -5.23 5.69
N VAL A 27 -6.69 -5.05 4.54
CA VAL A 27 -5.91 -3.85 4.22
C VAL A 27 -6.86 -2.70 3.90
N THR A 28 -7.85 -2.91 3.02
CA THR A 28 -8.75 -1.83 2.56
C THR A 28 -9.60 -1.26 3.68
N ARG A 29 -9.95 -2.02 4.72
CA ARG A 29 -10.64 -1.50 5.93
C ARG A 29 -9.86 -0.42 6.67
N HIS A 30 -8.53 -0.37 6.53
CA HIS A 30 -7.71 0.66 7.16
C HIS A 30 -7.55 1.92 6.28
N PHE A 31 -8.00 1.87 5.02
CA PHE A 31 -7.72 2.87 3.99
C PHE A 31 -8.92 3.12 3.06
N ASP A 32 -9.67 4.19 3.33
CA ASP A 32 -10.89 4.56 2.58
C ASP A 32 -10.63 5.25 1.22
N GLN A 33 -9.38 5.59 0.87
CA GLN A 33 -9.04 6.37 -0.34
C GLN A 33 -8.59 5.51 -1.53
N VAL A 34 -9.06 4.26 -1.62
CA VAL A 34 -8.70 3.34 -2.69
C VAL A 34 -9.58 3.55 -3.92
N ILE A 35 -8.95 3.90 -5.04
CA ILE A 35 -9.61 4.10 -6.33
C ILE A 35 -9.71 2.76 -7.06
N ASP A 36 -8.57 2.10 -7.25
CA ASP A 36 -8.44 0.90 -8.08
C ASP A 36 -7.37 -0.05 -7.52
N ILE A 37 -7.62 -1.35 -7.66
CA ILE A 37 -6.69 -2.42 -7.30
C ILE A 37 -6.57 -3.39 -8.48
N ALA A 38 -5.35 -3.57 -8.97
CA ALA A 38 -5.03 -4.62 -9.94
C ALA A 38 -4.04 -5.61 -9.32
N VAL A 39 -4.46 -6.87 -9.20
CA VAL A 39 -3.62 -7.99 -8.73
C VAL A 39 -3.27 -8.88 -9.91
N ILE A 40 -2.00 -9.21 -10.03
CA ILE A 40 -1.48 -10.11 -11.07
C ILE A 40 -0.78 -11.28 -10.37
N LEU A 41 -1.23 -12.49 -10.68
CA LEU A 41 -0.69 -13.74 -10.15
C LEU A 41 -0.01 -14.48 -11.28
N THR A 42 1.27 -14.80 -11.13
CA THR A 42 2.06 -15.45 -12.17
C THR A 42 2.67 -16.74 -11.66
N VAL A 43 2.56 -17.79 -12.47
CA VAL A 43 3.17 -19.09 -12.19
C VAL A 43 4.05 -19.49 -13.35
N ASP A 44 5.37 -19.38 -13.15
CA ASP A 44 6.37 -19.66 -14.18
C ASP A 44 7.10 -20.98 -13.93
N ASN A 45 7.46 -21.65 -15.03
CA ASN A 45 8.27 -22.86 -15.04
C ASN A 45 9.77 -22.57 -14.94
N LEU A 46 10.18 -21.73 -13.97
CA LEU A 46 11.58 -21.39 -13.72
C LEU A 46 12.35 -22.57 -13.11
N LYS A 47 13.64 -22.72 -13.42
CA LYS A 47 14.50 -23.74 -12.78
C LYS A 47 14.64 -23.51 -11.27
N GLU A 48 14.66 -22.25 -10.85
CA GLU A 48 14.78 -21.85 -9.45
C GLU A 48 13.40 -21.88 -8.76
N LYS A 49 13.19 -22.85 -7.85
CA LYS A 49 11.88 -23.08 -7.21
C LYS A 49 11.35 -21.88 -6.43
N THR A 50 12.22 -21.07 -5.84
CA THR A 50 11.90 -19.89 -4.99
C THR A 50 11.30 -18.71 -5.71
N LYS A 51 11.38 -18.67 -7.05
CA LYS A 51 10.92 -17.54 -7.86
C LYS A 51 9.84 -17.93 -8.87
N ARG A 52 9.32 -19.15 -8.77
CA ARG A 52 8.30 -19.66 -9.70
C ARG A 52 6.96 -18.97 -9.55
N GLN A 53 6.60 -18.61 -8.32
CA GLN A 53 5.31 -18.02 -8.01
C GLN A 53 5.52 -16.53 -7.73
N LYS A 54 4.89 -15.67 -8.52
CA LYS A 54 4.94 -14.22 -8.33
C LYS A 54 3.53 -13.69 -8.05
N ALA A 55 3.43 -12.79 -7.09
CA ALA A 55 2.22 -12.01 -6.85
C ALA A 55 2.58 -10.52 -6.89
N GLU A 56 1.81 -9.75 -7.66
CA GLU A 56 1.99 -8.32 -7.86
C GLU A 56 0.68 -7.60 -7.57
N ILE A 57 0.79 -6.40 -7.01
CA ILE A 57 -0.36 -5.51 -6.81
C ILE A 57 -0.01 -4.08 -7.19
N ASN A 58 -0.89 -3.49 -7.99
CA ASN A 58 -0.96 -2.07 -8.25
C ASN A 58 -2.18 -1.50 -7.53
N LEU A 59 -1.93 -0.71 -6.48
CA LEU A 59 -2.95 -0.04 -5.69
C LEU A 59 -2.94 1.45 -6.02
N ARG A 60 -4.02 1.96 -6.60
CA ARG A 60 -4.21 3.38 -6.87
C ARG A 60 -4.99 4.03 -5.74
N LEU A 61 -4.35 4.99 -5.08
CA LEU A 61 -4.92 5.85 -4.06
C LEU A 61 -5.11 7.26 -4.64
N SER A 62 -5.94 8.07 -3.98
CA SER A 62 -6.02 9.50 -4.30
C SER A 62 -4.66 10.17 -4.09
N GLY A 63 -4.01 10.60 -5.18
CA GLY A 63 -2.71 11.27 -5.15
C GLY A 63 -1.48 10.36 -5.06
N LYS A 64 -1.62 9.03 -5.05
CA LYS A 64 -0.46 8.11 -5.06
C LYS A 64 -0.80 6.76 -5.68
N THR A 65 0.14 6.17 -6.41
CA THR A 65 0.10 4.74 -6.78
C THR A 65 1.13 3.98 -5.96
N VAL A 66 0.72 2.82 -5.43
CA VAL A 66 1.57 1.91 -4.66
C VAL A 66 1.69 0.62 -5.46
N TYR A 67 2.92 0.28 -5.83
CA TYR A 67 3.26 -0.99 -6.44
C TYR A 67 4.01 -1.85 -5.44
N VAL A 68 3.63 -3.12 -5.34
CA VAL A 68 4.31 -4.12 -4.52
C VAL A 68 4.37 -5.43 -5.26
N GLU A 69 5.48 -6.14 -5.10
CA GLU A 69 5.65 -7.50 -5.60
C GLU A 69 6.25 -8.44 -4.54
N SER A 70 5.93 -9.72 -4.68
CA SER A 70 6.51 -10.82 -3.92
C SER A 70 6.75 -12.02 -4.82
N LEU A 71 7.78 -12.79 -4.46
CA LEU A 71 8.17 -14.04 -5.09
C LEU A 71 8.22 -15.11 -4.00
N SER A 72 7.73 -16.31 -4.31
CA SER A 72 7.77 -17.45 -3.40
C SER A 72 7.81 -18.78 -4.16
N GLN A 73 8.04 -19.87 -3.41
CA GLN A 73 7.86 -21.24 -3.90
C GLN A 73 6.38 -21.62 -4.00
N ASP A 74 5.53 -20.97 -3.21
CA ASP A 74 4.10 -21.23 -3.07
C ASP A 74 3.30 -19.95 -3.33
N LEU A 75 2.21 -20.05 -4.10
CA LEU A 75 1.41 -18.90 -4.51
C LEU A 75 0.71 -18.24 -3.32
N TYR A 76 0.18 -19.01 -2.38
CA TYR A 76 -0.50 -18.48 -1.20
C TYR A 76 0.50 -17.74 -0.29
N ALA A 77 1.70 -18.28 -0.12
CA ALA A 77 2.78 -17.60 0.59
C ALA A 77 3.24 -16.31 -0.11
N ALA A 78 3.28 -16.30 -1.45
CA ALA A 78 3.54 -15.07 -2.21
C ALA A 78 2.46 -14.02 -1.95
N ILE A 79 1.18 -14.40 -2.00
CA ILE A 79 0.04 -13.52 -1.71
C ILE A 79 0.13 -12.98 -0.29
N ASP A 80 0.38 -13.81 0.72
CA ASP A 80 0.48 -13.34 2.11
C ASP A 80 1.61 -12.32 2.28
N THR A 81 2.79 -12.62 1.72
CA THR A 81 3.94 -11.70 1.75
C THR A 81 3.65 -10.40 1.00
N LEU A 82 2.89 -10.47 -0.10
CA LEU A 82 2.46 -9.30 -0.87
C LEU A 82 1.59 -8.38 -0.02
N ILE A 83 0.61 -8.96 0.68
CA ILE A 83 -0.36 -8.23 1.51
C ILE A 83 0.33 -7.56 2.69
N ASP A 84 1.26 -8.25 3.35
CA ASP A 84 2.06 -7.67 4.45
C ASP A 84 2.92 -6.49 3.98
N LYS A 85 3.53 -6.61 2.80
CA LYS A 85 4.31 -5.52 2.20
C LYS A 85 3.42 -4.34 1.81
N LEU A 86 2.23 -4.62 1.25
CA LEU A 86 1.25 -3.60 0.90
C LEU A 86 0.81 -2.82 2.14
N ASP A 87 0.39 -3.51 3.19
CA ASP A 87 -0.06 -2.89 4.44
C ASP A 87 0.98 -1.92 5.01
N ARG A 88 2.25 -2.34 5.06
CA ARG A 88 3.37 -1.48 5.47
C ARG A 88 3.54 -0.23 4.58
N GLN A 89 3.40 -0.37 3.26
CA GLN A 89 3.53 0.76 2.33
C GLN A 89 2.38 1.76 2.48
N VAL A 90 1.16 1.28 2.69
CA VAL A 90 0.00 2.15 2.84
C VAL A 90 0.01 2.82 4.22
N MET A 91 0.40 2.12 5.30
CA MET A 91 0.60 2.72 6.62
C MET A 91 1.63 3.86 6.60
N LYS A 92 2.77 3.65 5.91
CA LYS A 92 3.78 4.71 5.72
C LYS A 92 3.22 5.91 4.97
N TYR A 93 2.36 5.69 3.98
CA TYR A 93 1.74 6.79 3.26
C TYR A 93 0.75 7.56 4.14
N LYS A 94 -0.12 6.87 4.88
CA LYS A 94 -1.06 7.49 5.82
C LYS A 94 -0.34 8.33 6.87
N GLY A 95 0.75 7.81 7.45
CA GLY A 95 1.59 8.56 8.39
C GLY A 95 2.15 9.86 7.80
N LYS A 96 2.65 9.82 6.56
CA LYS A 96 3.15 11.02 5.86
C LYS A 96 2.05 12.04 5.56
N VAL A 97 0.87 11.59 5.16
CA VAL A 97 -0.27 12.48 4.89
C VAL A 97 -0.75 13.15 6.17
N GLN A 98 -0.83 12.40 7.28
CA GLN A 98 -1.19 12.96 8.59
C GLN A 98 -0.13 13.92 9.14
N GLN A 99 1.16 13.62 8.96
CA GLN A 99 2.25 14.48 9.45
C GLN A 99 2.28 15.85 8.75
N HIS A 100 2.01 15.92 7.45
CA HIS A 100 1.90 17.21 6.74
C HIS A 100 0.72 18.07 7.21
N GLY A 101 -0.31 17.48 7.84
CA GLY A 101 -1.41 18.23 8.45
C GLY A 101 -1.10 18.75 9.86
N HIS A 102 0.01 18.32 10.46
CA HIS A 102 0.38 18.56 11.85
C HIS A 102 1.75 19.25 12.01
N ASP A 103 2.28 19.91 10.98
CA ASP A 103 3.31 20.94 11.19
C ASP A 103 2.64 22.15 11.85
N ALA A 104 2.47 22.01 13.16
CA ALA A 104 1.95 23.03 14.04
C ALA A 104 2.87 24.26 13.95
N ILE A 105 2.25 25.38 13.61
CA ILE A 105 2.70 26.75 13.79
C ILE A 105 3.43 26.85 15.14
N LYS A 106 4.76 26.78 15.13
CA LYS A 106 5.60 27.03 16.32
C LYS A 106 6.77 27.90 15.92
N HIS A 107 6.48 29.16 15.60
CA HIS A 107 7.40 30.28 15.81
C HIS A 107 6.60 31.58 15.86
N LEU A 108 6.09 31.92 17.05
CA LEU A 108 5.88 33.31 17.41
C LEU A 108 6.86 33.60 18.56
N PRO A 109 7.96 34.32 18.34
CA PRO A 109 8.68 34.90 19.46
C PRO A 109 7.84 36.08 19.99
N ASP A 110 7.24 35.87 21.16
CA ASP A 110 6.80 36.95 22.04
C ASP A 110 8.03 37.81 22.40
N ASN A 111 8.12 39.03 21.87
CA ASN A 111 8.75 40.11 22.62
C ASN A 111 8.23 41.47 22.14
N PHE A 112 7.33 42.05 22.95
CA PHE A 112 6.90 43.43 22.87
C PHE A 112 8.09 44.36 23.21
N GLU A 113 8.44 45.28 22.32
CA GLU A 113 9.32 46.41 22.65
C GLU A 113 8.48 47.50 23.35
N PRO A 114 8.78 47.91 24.59
CA PRO A 114 8.29 49.18 25.09
C PRO A 114 9.10 50.32 24.45
N ALA A 115 8.39 51.15 23.69
CA ALA A 115 8.94 52.36 23.07
C ALA A 115 9.63 53.25 24.10
N ALA A 116 10.85 53.66 23.76
CA ALA A 116 11.61 54.68 24.46
C ALA A 116 10.76 55.95 24.67
N ALA A 117 10.51 56.28 25.93
CA ALA A 117 10.02 57.60 26.31
C ALA A 117 11.17 58.60 26.16
N ALA A 118 11.14 59.33 25.05
CA ALA A 118 11.85 60.59 24.90
C ALA A 118 11.18 61.65 25.79
N LEU A 119 11.95 62.24 26.70
CA LEU A 119 12.01 63.68 27.02
C LEU A 119 13.14 63.95 28.02
#